data_AF-A0A7S6SDB5-F1
#
_entry.id   AF-A0A7S6SDB5-F1
#
_cell.length_a   1.000
_cell.length_b   1.000
_cell.length_c   1.000
_cell.angle_alpha   90.00
_cell.angle_beta   90.00
_cell.angle_gamma   90.00
#
_symmetry.space_group_name_H-M   'P 1'
#
loop_
_entity.id
_entity.type
_entity.pdbx_description
1 polymer ?
#
loop_
_entity_poly.entity_id
_entity_poly.type
_entity_poly.pdbx_seq_one_letter_code
_entity_poly.pdbx_strand_id
1 'polypeptide(L)'
;MLPEERPLIEKELKMLGIIHVAMMGGIFIFALIITLVDVFREGPPPVPQSFPVFQILVPVYGLMMIIAGNLVYKKLISSIPSEISIQEKMMKYRTFSLVQYAMLESAALFSLVVFFLTKDLLSFIVAGVILLAFFFSRPSTEKCSADLRL
;
A
#
# COMPACT_ATOMS: atom_id res chain seq x y z
N MET A 1 2.11 7.36 -27.81
CA MET A 1 0.67 7.10 -27.54
C MET A 1 -0.21 7.40 -28.76
N LEU A 2 -0.90 6.40 -29.31
CA LEU A 2 -1.84 6.60 -30.42
C LEU A 2 -3.19 7.16 -29.90
N PRO A 3 -3.90 8.04 -30.64
CA PRO A 3 -5.15 8.67 -30.19
C PRO A 3 -6.25 7.68 -29.79
N GLU A 4 -6.25 6.51 -30.42
CA GLU A 4 -7.23 5.43 -30.23
C GLU A 4 -7.03 4.60 -28.96
N GLU A 5 -5.84 4.60 -28.36
CA GLU A 5 -5.53 3.83 -27.14
C GLU A 5 -5.77 4.63 -25.85
N ARG A 6 -5.81 5.96 -25.95
CA ARG A 6 -6.01 6.88 -24.84
C ARG A 6 -7.24 6.58 -23.97
N PRO A 7 -8.46 6.35 -24.51
CA PRO A 7 -9.64 6.12 -23.67
C PRO A 7 -9.53 4.82 -22.86
N LEU A 8 -8.82 3.82 -23.37
CA LEU A 8 -8.59 2.55 -22.66
C LEU A 8 -7.68 2.76 -21.45
N ILE A 9 -6.57 3.49 -21.65
CA ILE A 9 -5.58 3.76 -20.60
C ILE A 9 -6.19 4.61 -19.50
N GLU A 10 -6.96 5.65 -19.85
CA GLU A 10 -7.66 6.49 -18.88
C GLU A 10 -8.66 5.68 -18.05
N LYS A 11 -9.40 4.76 -18.68
CA LYS A 11 -10.34 3.86 -17.99
C LYS A 11 -9.62 2.94 -16.99
N GLU A 12 -8.54 2.30 -17.39
CA GLU A 12 -7.77 1.39 -16.52
C GLU A 12 -7.09 2.13 -15.36
N LEU A 13 -6.52 3.31 -15.61
CA LEU A 13 -5.93 4.13 -14.55
C LEU A 13 -6.98 4.66 -13.57
N LYS A 14 -8.18 5.01 -14.05
CA LYS A 14 -9.30 5.40 -13.19
C LYS A 14 -9.71 4.24 -12.29
N MET A 15 -9.83 3.02 -12.84
CA MET A 15 -10.13 1.83 -12.05
C MET A 15 -9.05 1.60 -10.97
N LEU A 16 -7.78 1.63 -11.36
CA LEU A 16 -6.66 1.44 -10.43
C LEU A 16 -6.62 2.53 -9.34
N GLY A 17 -6.96 3.77 -9.68
CA GLY A 17 -7.08 4.88 -8.72
C GLY A 17 -8.20 4.66 -7.71
N ILE A 18 -9.35 4.13 -8.12
CA ILE A 18 -10.45 3.77 -7.20
C ILE A 18 -9.98 2.69 -6.23
N ILE A 19 -9.30 1.65 -6.71
CA ILE A 19 -8.80 0.57 -5.84
C ILE A 19 -7.75 1.10 -4.86
N HIS A 20 -6.82 1.93 -5.34
CA HIS A 20 -5.80 2.57 -4.50
C HIS A 20 -6.43 3.34 -3.32
N VAL A 21 -7.42 4.20 -3.62
CA VAL A 21 -8.14 4.96 -2.60
C VAL A 21 -8.97 4.05 -1.68
N ALA A 22 -9.59 2.99 -2.21
CA ALA A 22 -10.37 2.05 -1.41
C ALA A 22 -9.50 1.28 -0.40
N MET A 23 -8.32 0.80 -0.82
CA MET A 23 -7.36 0.12 0.08
C MET A 23 -6.83 1.07 1.15
N MET A 24 -6.43 2.29 0.76
CA MET A 24 -6.04 3.32 1.73
C MET A 24 -7.18 3.65 2.70
N GLY A 25 -8.41 3.76 2.19
CA GLY A 25 -9.62 3.98 2.98
C GLY A 25 -9.85 2.87 4.01
N GLY A 26 -9.60 1.61 3.64
CA GLY A 26 -9.63 0.48 4.56
C GLY A 26 -8.69 0.65 5.75
N ILE A 27 -7.45 1.08 5.50
CA ILE A 27 -6.46 1.38 6.56
C ILE A 27 -6.94 2.53 7.45
N PHE A 28 -7.46 3.61 6.87
CA PHE A 28 -8.00 4.74 7.64
C PHE A 28 -9.20 4.35 8.51
N ILE A 29 -10.14 3.59 7.96
CA ILE A 29 -11.30 3.08 8.70
C ILE A 29 -10.84 2.17 9.83
N PHE A 30 -9.87 1.28 9.58
CA PHE A 30 -9.32 0.42 10.61
C PHE A 30 -8.66 1.23 11.74
N ALA A 31 -7.83 2.23 11.39
CA ALA A 31 -7.23 3.14 12.37
C ALA A 31 -8.27 3.93 13.19
N LEU A 32 -9.36 4.35 12.56
CA LEU A 32 -10.48 5.00 13.25
C LEU A 32 -11.18 4.04 14.21
N ILE A 33 -11.47 2.81 13.78
CA ILE A 33 -12.14 1.82 14.62
C ILE A 33 -11.30 1.50 15.85
N ILE A 34 -10.01 1.19 15.69
CA ILE A 34 -9.16 0.84 16.83
C ILE A 34 -8.99 1.99 17.81
N THR A 35 -8.94 3.24 17.34
CA THR A 35 -8.83 4.41 18.23
C THR A 35 -10.13 4.67 18.99
N LEU A 36 -11.28 4.52 18.34
CA LEU A 36 -12.58 4.59 19.02
C LEU A 36 -12.72 3.47 20.07
N VAL A 37 -12.38 2.22 19.73
CA VAL A 37 -12.41 1.11 20.68
C VAL A 37 -11.48 1.37 21.86
N ASP A 38 -10.27 1.90 21.62
CA ASP A 38 -9.31 2.18 22.68
C ASP A 38 -9.79 3.25 23.68
N VAL A 39 -10.54 4.24 23.21
CA VAL A 39 -11.16 5.29 24.05
C VAL A 39 -12.17 4.71 25.04
N PHE A 40 -12.94 3.70 24.63
CA PHE A 40 -13.94 3.05 25.49
C PHE A 40 -13.40 1.84 26.25
N ARG A 41 -12.14 1.46 26.03
CA ARG A 41 -11.54 0.29 26.65
C ARG A 41 -11.09 0.61 28.07
N GLU A 42 -11.68 -0.09 29.04
CA GLU A 42 -11.20 -0.10 30.42
C GLU A 42 -10.11 -1.16 30.63
N GLY A 43 -9.12 -0.84 31.48
CA GLY A 43 -8.04 -1.75 31.85
C GLY A 43 -6.78 -1.68 30.95
N PRO A 44 -5.72 -2.42 31.33
CA PRO A 44 -4.44 -2.39 30.62
C PRO A 44 -4.53 -2.99 29.20
N PRO A 45 -3.56 -2.68 28.32
CA PRO A 45 -3.45 -3.35 27.03
C PRO A 45 -3.26 -4.86 27.19
N PRO A 46 -3.72 -5.69 26.23
CA PRO A 46 -3.55 -7.15 26.29
C PRO A 46 -2.08 -7.57 26.35
N VAL A 47 -1.21 -6.81 25.67
CA VAL A 47 0.23 -7.03 25.66
C VAL A 47 0.91 -5.83 26.32
N PRO A 48 1.81 -6.05 27.30
CA PRO A 48 2.56 -4.97 27.91
C PRO A 48 3.37 -4.20 26.86
N GLN A 49 3.36 -2.88 26.93
CA GLN A 49 4.18 -2.02 26.06
C GLN A 49 5.68 -2.33 26.19
N SER A 50 6.10 -2.86 27.34
CA SER A 50 7.49 -3.28 27.61
C SER A 50 7.93 -4.51 26.83
N PHE A 51 7.10 -5.11 25.96
CA PHE A 51 7.52 -6.20 25.07
C PHE A 51 8.42 -5.64 23.94
N PRO A 52 9.75 -5.78 24.04
CA PRO A 52 10.68 -5.05 23.17
C PRO A 52 10.66 -5.59 21.73
N VAL A 53 10.12 -6.78 21.51
CA VAL A 53 10.05 -7.41 20.19
C VAL A 53 9.28 -6.54 19.20
N PHE A 54 8.18 -5.91 19.60
CA PHE A 54 7.32 -5.15 18.70
C PHE A 54 7.94 -3.81 18.31
N GLN A 55 8.72 -3.19 19.21
CA GLN A 55 9.45 -1.95 18.95
C GLN A 55 10.52 -2.11 17.86
N ILE A 56 11.02 -3.33 17.67
CA ILE A 56 11.99 -3.66 16.60
C ILE A 56 11.28 -4.24 15.38
N LEU A 57 10.37 -5.20 15.59
CA LEU A 57 9.70 -5.93 14.53
C LEU A 57 8.86 -5.01 13.64
N VAL A 58 8.07 -4.10 14.23
CA VAL A 58 7.16 -3.24 13.46
C VAL A 58 7.91 -2.30 12.52
N PRO A 59 8.91 -1.51 12.97
CA PRO A 59 9.69 -0.66 12.07
C PRO A 59 10.45 -1.45 10.99
N VAL A 60 11.06 -2.59 11.37
CA VAL A 60 11.82 -3.42 10.42
C VAL A 60 10.89 -4.01 9.36
N TYR A 61 9.74 -4.54 9.75
CA TYR A 61 8.74 -5.08 8.83
C TYR A 61 8.17 -3.99 7.91
N GLY A 62 7.82 -2.83 8.47
CA GLY A 62 7.34 -1.68 7.72
C GLY A 62 8.33 -1.21 6.65
N LEU A 63 9.59 -1.01 7.05
CA LEU A 63 10.67 -0.62 6.13
C LEU A 63 10.90 -1.69 5.06
N MET A 64 10.94 -2.96 5.46
CA MET A 64 11.10 -4.09 4.54
C MET A 64 9.99 -4.11 3.48
N MET A 65 8.73 -3.92 3.86
CA MET A 65 7.60 -3.95 2.92
C MET A 65 7.58 -2.73 1.99
N ILE A 66 8.00 -1.56 2.46
CA ILE A 66 8.17 -0.38 1.59
C ILE A 66 9.25 -0.63 0.54
N ILE A 67 10.41 -1.14 0.94
CA ILE A 67 11.52 -1.42 0.02
C ILE A 67 11.14 -2.56 -0.94
N ALA A 68 10.71 -3.70 -0.39
CA ALA A 68 10.35 -4.88 -1.16
C ALA A 68 9.19 -4.60 -2.12
N GLY A 69 8.16 -3.88 -1.69
CA GLY A 69 7.03 -3.51 -2.56
C GLY A 69 7.49 -2.71 -3.78
N ASN A 70 8.40 -1.74 -3.60
CA ASN A 70 8.96 -0.97 -4.71
C ASN A 70 9.88 -1.81 -5.62
N LEU A 71 10.71 -2.68 -5.05
CA LEU A 71 11.62 -3.53 -5.84
C LEU A 71 10.85 -4.59 -6.64
N VAL A 72 9.87 -5.24 -6.01
CA VAL A 72 8.98 -6.22 -6.66
C VAL A 72 8.20 -5.55 -7.77
N TYR A 73 7.59 -4.39 -7.51
CA TYR A 73 6.89 -3.61 -8.54
C TYR A 73 7.78 -3.33 -9.75
N LYS A 74 8.96 -2.74 -9.53
CA LYS A 74 9.91 -2.41 -10.60
C LYS A 74 10.32 -3.64 -11.41
N LYS A 75 10.62 -4.75 -10.73
CA LYS A 75 10.99 -6.02 -11.37
C LYS A 75 9.85 -6.56 -12.23
N LEU A 76 8.62 -6.53 -11.72
CA LEU A 76 7.44 -6.99 -12.44
C LEU A 76 7.17 -6.10 -13.67
N ILE A 77 7.21 -4.78 -13.52
CA ILE A 77 7.06 -3.83 -14.65
C ILE A 77 8.13 -4.07 -15.72
N SER A 78 9.40 -4.25 -15.35
CA SER A 78 10.47 -4.52 -16.31
C SER A 78 10.34 -5.87 -17.04
N SER A 79 9.49 -6.77 -16.53
CA SER A 79 9.23 -8.08 -17.16
C SER A 79 8.11 -8.04 -18.20
N ILE A 80 7.44 -6.90 -18.39
CA ILE A 80 6.38 -6.74 -19.38
C ILE A 80 7.03 -6.72 -20.78
N PRO A 81 6.66 -7.65 -21.69
CA PRO A 81 7.18 -7.66 -23.07
C PRO A 81 6.78 -6.40 -23.84
N SER A 82 7.60 -5.99 -24.80
CA SER A 82 7.31 -4.79 -25.60
C SER A 82 6.29 -5.06 -26.71
N GLU A 83 6.21 -6.32 -27.15
CA GLU A 83 5.49 -6.79 -28.34
C GLU A 83 4.01 -7.09 -28.06
N ILE A 84 3.59 -7.12 -26.80
CA ILE A 84 2.20 -7.40 -26.43
C ILE A 84 1.29 -6.18 -26.64
N SER A 85 0.00 -6.46 -26.79
CA SER A 85 -1.04 -5.44 -26.97
C SER A 85 -1.10 -4.45 -25.80
N ILE A 86 -1.56 -3.23 -26.06
CA ILE A 86 -1.72 -2.22 -25.00
C ILE A 86 -2.70 -2.69 -23.92
N GLN A 87 -3.73 -3.44 -24.30
CA GLN A 87 -4.70 -4.06 -23.40
C GLN A 87 -4.01 -5.01 -22.41
N GLU A 88 -3.13 -5.88 -22.91
CA GLU A 88 -2.37 -6.79 -22.07
C GLU A 88 -1.34 -6.08 -21.19
N LYS A 89 -0.68 -5.02 -21.70
CA LYS A 89 0.24 -4.19 -20.90
C LYS A 89 -0.49 -3.56 -19.72
N MET A 90 -1.66 -2.96 -19.95
CA MET A 90 -2.46 -2.33 -18.90
C MET A 90 -2.99 -3.35 -17.88
N MET A 91 -3.40 -4.53 -18.33
CA MET A 91 -3.82 -5.60 -17.42
C MET A 91 -2.68 -6.06 -16.52
N LYS A 92 -1.47 -6.26 -17.05
CA LYS A 92 -0.26 -6.59 -16.26
C LYS A 92 0.11 -5.46 -15.30
N TYR A 93 0.13 -4.22 -15.79
CA TYR A 93 0.39 -3.02 -14.99
C TYR A 93 -0.52 -2.97 -13.76
N ARG A 94 -1.84 -3.12 -13.98
CA ARG A 94 -2.85 -3.12 -12.91
C ARG A 94 -2.56 -4.20 -11.87
N THR A 95 -2.32 -5.44 -12.31
CA THR A 95 -2.00 -6.55 -11.40
C THR A 95 -0.74 -6.29 -10.59
N PHE A 96 0.31 -5.74 -11.21
CA PHE A 96 1.58 -5.47 -10.54
C PHE A 96 1.48 -4.31 -9.55
N SER A 97 0.71 -3.27 -9.87
CA SER A 97 0.37 -2.21 -8.91
C SER A 97 -0.40 -2.74 -7.71
N LEU A 98 -1.37 -3.66 -7.91
CA LEU A 98 -2.11 -4.28 -6.81
C LEU A 98 -1.21 -5.08 -5.87
N VAL A 99 -0.21 -5.78 -6.39
CA VAL A 99 0.79 -6.47 -5.56
C VAL A 99 1.56 -5.48 -4.69
N GLN A 100 2.00 -4.36 -5.26
CA GLN A 100 2.67 -3.29 -4.50
C GLN A 100 1.75 -2.75 -3.39
N TYR A 101 0.49 -2.50 -3.71
CA TYR A 101 -0.50 -1.95 -2.78
C TYR A 101 -0.79 -2.91 -1.62
N ALA A 102 -0.96 -4.20 -1.90
CA ALA A 102 -1.18 -5.22 -0.89
C ALA A 102 0.01 -5.35 0.08
N MET A 103 1.24 -5.23 -0.42
CA MET A 103 2.43 -5.24 0.44
C MET A 103 2.44 -4.06 1.42
N LEU A 104 2.14 -2.85 0.94
CA LEU A 104 2.07 -1.65 1.78
C LEU A 104 0.89 -1.71 2.76
N GLU A 105 -0.30 -2.13 2.30
CA GLU A 105 -1.48 -2.30 3.14
C GLU A 105 -1.23 -3.31 4.27
N SER A 106 -0.60 -4.45 3.95
CA SER A 106 -0.29 -5.48 4.96
C SER A 106 0.61 -4.93 6.08
N ALA A 107 1.58 -4.10 5.74
CA ALA A 107 2.48 -3.50 6.70
C ALA A 107 1.79 -2.45 7.57
N ALA A 108 0.93 -1.62 6.97
CA ALA A 108 0.15 -0.63 7.71
C ALA A 108 -0.85 -1.30 8.66
N LEU A 109 -1.63 -2.26 8.18
CA LEU A 109 -2.59 -3.00 9.00
C LEU A 109 -1.91 -3.78 10.12
N PHE A 110 -0.80 -4.47 9.85
CA PHE A 110 -0.01 -5.14 10.89
C PHE A 110 0.43 -4.16 11.99
N SER A 111 0.96 -2.99 11.60
CA SER A 111 1.39 -1.96 12.54
C SER A 111 0.23 -1.45 13.40
N LEU A 112 -0.96 -1.27 12.81
CA LEU A 112 -2.18 -0.89 13.52
C LEU A 112 -2.68 -1.98 14.47
N VAL A 113 -2.60 -3.26 14.08
CA VAL A 113 -2.91 -4.39 14.97
C VAL A 113 -1.96 -4.39 16.18
N VAL A 114 -0.67 -4.20 15.97
CA VAL A 114 0.29 -4.14 17.08
C VAL A 114 0.01 -2.96 18.00
N PHE A 115 -0.29 -1.77 17.44
CA PHE A 115 -0.74 -0.62 18.24
C PHE A 115 -1.98 -0.98 19.07
N PHE A 116 -2.99 -1.61 18.48
CA PHE A 116 -4.20 -2.01 19.20
C PHE A 116 -3.93 -3.00 20.35
N LEU A 117 -2.94 -3.88 20.19
CA LEU A 117 -2.57 -4.87 21.22
C LEU A 117 -1.65 -4.32 22.31
N THR A 118 -0.89 -3.26 22.05
CA THR A 118 0.18 -2.80 22.95
C THR A 118 -0.01 -1.37 23.46
N LYS A 119 -0.86 -0.58 22.79
CA LYS A 119 -0.95 0.89 22.87
C LYS A 119 0.38 1.60 22.59
N ASP A 120 1.31 0.94 21.89
CA ASP A 120 2.60 1.50 21.54
C ASP A 120 2.47 2.54 20.40
N LEU A 121 2.68 3.81 20.73
CA LEU A 121 2.54 4.91 19.78
C LEU A 121 3.52 4.81 18.59
N LEU A 122 4.70 4.20 18.79
CA LEU A 122 5.66 3.99 17.70
C LEU A 122 5.03 3.14 16.58
N SER A 123 4.29 2.08 16.93
CA SER A 123 3.58 1.24 15.96
C SER A 123 2.53 2.02 15.17
N PHE A 124 1.82 2.97 15.79
CA PHE A 124 0.87 3.85 15.10
C PHE A 124 1.58 4.84 14.16
N ILE A 125 2.70 5.43 14.58
CA ILE A 125 3.52 6.32 13.75
C ILE A 125 4.05 5.58 12.51
N VAL A 126 4.54 4.35 12.69
CA VAL A 126 5.01 3.50 11.58
C VAL A 126 3.88 3.23 10.59
N ALA A 127 2.66 2.93 11.05
CA ALA A 127 1.50 2.80 10.16
C ALA A 127 1.26 4.06 9.32
N GLY A 128 1.37 5.25 9.94
CA GLY A 128 1.27 6.54 9.24
C GLY A 128 2.36 6.75 8.18
N VAL A 129 3.60 6.39 8.48
CA VAL A 129 4.72 6.45 7.51
C VAL A 129 4.48 5.52 6.32
N ILE A 130 4.01 4.30 6.57
CA ILE A 130 3.68 3.34 5.51
C ILE A 130 2.52 3.86 4.67
N LEU A 131 1.50 4.47 5.29
CA LEU A 131 0.37 5.06 4.59
C LEU A 131 0.80 6.24 3.70
N LEU A 132 1.76 7.05 4.13
CA LEU A 132 2.38 8.07 3.28
C LEU A 132 3.12 7.46 2.09
N ALA A 133 3.91 6.40 2.31
CA ALA A 133 4.54 5.67 1.19
C ALA A 133 3.51 5.07 0.22
N PHE A 134 2.38 4.59 0.75
CA PHE A 134 1.26 4.10 -0.06
C PHE A 134 0.59 5.24 -0.84
N PHE A 135 0.43 6.42 -0.26
CA PHE A 135 -0.06 7.59 -0.97
C PHE A 135 0.81 7.94 -2.19
N PHE A 136 2.14 7.92 -2.04
CA PHE A 136 3.08 8.22 -3.13
C PHE A 136 3.16 7.13 -4.22
N SER A 137 2.57 5.96 -4.00
CA SER A 137 2.51 4.89 -5.02
C SER A 137 1.26 4.97 -5.92
N ARG A 138 0.46 6.04 -5.78
CA ARG A 138 -0.71 6.37 -6.61
C ARG A 138 -0.46 6.17 -8.12
N PRO A 139 -1.43 5.64 -8.87
CA PRO A 139 -1.33 5.55 -10.33
C PRO A 139 -1.49 6.94 -10.96
N SER A 140 -0.66 7.25 -11.95
CA SER A 140 -0.79 8.47 -12.78
C SER A 140 -0.46 8.17 -14.23
N THR A 141 -0.92 9.03 -15.12
CA THR A 141 -0.63 8.97 -16.56
C THR A 141 0.88 9.02 -16.82
N GLU A 142 1.58 9.91 -16.14
CA GLU A 142 3.03 10.11 -16.28
C GLU A 142 3.80 8.86 -15.82
N LYS A 143 3.41 8.32 -14.66
CA LYS A 143 4.01 7.08 -14.12
C LYS A 143 3.76 5.91 -15.06
N CYS A 144 2.53 5.76 -15.57
CA CYS A 144 2.17 4.70 -16.50
C CYS A 144 2.98 4.78 -17.80
N SER A 145 3.09 5.96 -18.41
CA SER A 145 3.86 6.14 -19.65
C SER A 145 5.34 5.88 -19.44
N ALA A 146 5.91 6.30 -18.29
CA ALA A 146 7.30 6.01 -17.94
C ALA A 146 7.54 4.51 -17.71
N ASP A 147 6.64 3.84 -16.96
CA ASP A 147 6.74 2.42 -16.62
C ASP A 147 6.58 1.52 -17.85
N LEU A 148 5.65 1.86 -18.76
CA LEU A 148 5.33 1.06 -19.95
C LEU A 148 6.02 1.54 -21.24
N ARG A 149 6.80 2.63 -21.17
CA ARG A 149 7.52 3.25 -22.30
C ARG A 149 6.61 3.61 -23.48
N LEU A 150 5.50 4.30 -23.21
CA LEU A 150 4.43 4.67 -24.16
C LEU A 150 4.52 6.12 -24.70
#